data_AF-A0AA90NTL4-F1
#
_entry.id   AF-A0AA90NTL4-F1
#
_cell.length_a   1.000
_cell.length_b   1.000
_cell.length_c   1.000
_cell.angle_alpha   90.00
_cell.angle_beta   90.00
_cell.angle_gamma   90.00
#
_symmetry.space_group_name_H-M   'P 1'
#
loop_
_entity.id
_entity.type
_entity.pdbx_description
1 polymer ?
#
loop_
_entity_poly.entity_id
_entity_poly.type
_entity_poly.pdbx_seq_one_letter_code
_entity_poly.pdbx_strand_id
1 'polypeptide(L)'
;MNARKPKAKGFTLIELMIVVAIIGILASVAIPQYQSYTREAQVTAAISEVKPFQTAIAICTQTKIITDCAPSTTAVSTPVPALVTGSKVTAGTYTATYAELIVKPAGPFGDAQNLTFRSDANGVNWRFVCTNAGNDDTNDLCKTSYAKDSPAKKTDNKW
;
A
#
# COMPACT_ATOMS: atom_id res chain seq x y z
N MET A 1 27.16 -19.02 -61.75
CA MET A 1 27.66 -18.05 -60.76
C MET A 1 27.37 -18.61 -59.37
N ASN A 2 28.38 -19.16 -58.67
CA ASN A 2 28.17 -19.75 -57.34
C ASN A 2 28.26 -18.64 -56.27
N ALA A 3 27.12 -18.28 -55.69
CA ALA A 3 27.06 -17.30 -54.61
C ALA A 3 27.69 -17.87 -53.32
N ARG A 4 28.78 -17.26 -52.85
CA ARG A 4 29.45 -17.64 -51.60
C ARG A 4 28.59 -17.17 -50.43
N LYS A 5 27.94 -18.09 -49.72
CA LYS A 5 27.18 -17.77 -48.50
C LYS A 5 28.14 -17.13 -47.48
N PRO A 6 27.82 -15.96 -46.90
CA PRO A 6 28.64 -15.37 -45.84
C PRO A 6 28.68 -16.34 -44.65
N LYS A 7 29.87 -16.59 -44.09
CA LYS A 7 30.01 -17.40 -42.87
C LYS A 7 29.35 -16.63 -41.72
N ALA A 8 28.34 -17.23 -41.10
CA ALA A 8 27.74 -16.69 -39.88
C ALA A 8 28.82 -16.63 -38.79
N LYS A 9 29.14 -15.42 -38.32
CA LYS A 9 30.01 -15.21 -37.16
C LYS A 9 29.18 -15.55 -35.91
N GLY A 10 29.48 -16.68 -35.28
CA GLY A 10 28.82 -17.09 -34.03
C GLY A 10 29.29 -16.24 -32.86
N PHE A 11 28.40 -16.03 -31.88
CA PHE A 11 28.71 -15.39 -30.61
C PHE A 11 29.70 -16.26 -29.82
N THR A 12 30.75 -15.68 -29.26
CA THR A 12 31.75 -16.44 -28.52
C THR A 12 31.26 -16.75 -27.09
N LEU A 13 31.66 -17.90 -26.54
CA LEU A 13 31.35 -18.25 -25.15
C LEU A 13 31.95 -17.24 -24.15
N ILE A 14 33.08 -16.63 -24.51
CA ILE A 14 33.72 -15.59 -23.69
C ILE A 14 32.92 -14.28 -23.69
N GLU A 15 32.35 -13.88 -24.83
CA GLU A 15 31.43 -12.73 -24.89
C GLU A 15 30.21 -12.98 -24.00
N LEU A 16 29.67 -14.20 -24.00
CA LEU A 16 28.50 -14.54 -23.19
C LEU A 16 28.82 -14.53 -21.69
N MET A 17 29.98 -15.06 -21.28
CA MET A 17 30.38 -15.05 -19.87
C MET A 17 30.54 -13.64 -19.30
N ILE A 18 31.11 -12.71 -20.06
CA ILE A 18 31.27 -11.32 -19.61
C ILE A 18 29.91 -10.62 -19.49
N VAL A 19 29.00 -10.87 -20.44
CA VAL A 19 27.64 -10.31 -20.39
C VAL A 19 26.89 -10.76 -19.14
N VAL A 20 26.95 -12.06 -18.82
CA VAL A 20 26.29 -12.59 -17.61
C VAL A 20 26.90 -12.02 -16.34
N ALA A 21 28.23 -11.84 -16.29
CA ALA A 21 28.91 -11.24 -15.14
C ALA A 21 28.44 -9.78 -14.90
N ILE A 22 28.32 -8.97 -15.96
CA ILE A 22 27.86 -7.58 -15.85
C ILE A 22 26.38 -7.53 -15.45
N ILE A 23 25.53 -8.37 -16.05
CA ILE A 23 24.10 -8.46 -15.68
C ILE A 23 23.95 -8.87 -14.21
N GLY A 24 24.78 -9.78 -13.70
CA GLY A 24 24.77 -10.19 -12.30
C GLY A 24 25.02 -9.03 -11.33
N ILE A 25 26.00 -8.17 -11.63
CA ILE A 25 26.29 -6.98 -10.82
C ILE A 25 25.11 -5.99 -10.86
N LEU A 26 24.61 -5.68 -12.06
CA LEU A 26 23.48 -4.75 -12.22
C LEU A 26 22.22 -5.25 -11.53
N ALA A 27 21.91 -6.55 -11.65
CA ALA A 27 20.73 -7.16 -11.04
C ALA A 27 20.77 -7.09 -9.51
N SER A 28 21.95 -7.24 -8.89
CA SER A 28 22.10 -7.20 -7.42
C SER A 28 21.67 -5.88 -6.79
N VAL A 29 21.82 -4.76 -7.49
CA VAL A 29 21.40 -3.43 -7.03
C VAL A 29 20.01 -3.07 -7.56
N ALA A 30 19.71 -3.41 -8.82
CA ALA A 30 18.47 -3.02 -9.46
C ALA A 30 17.24 -3.73 -8.87
N ILE A 31 17.34 -5.02 -8.53
CA ILE A 31 16.21 -5.80 -7.99
C ILE A 31 15.69 -5.23 -6.66
N PRO A 32 16.52 -5.06 -5.60
CA PRO A 32 16.01 -4.55 -4.32
C PRO A 32 15.47 -3.11 -4.45
N GLN A 33 16.11 -2.29 -5.29
CA GLN A 33 15.65 -0.92 -5.53
C GLN A 33 14.29 -0.89 -6.26
N TYR A 34 14.13 -1.67 -7.34
CA TYR A 34 12.87 -1.77 -8.07
C TYR A 34 11.74 -2.27 -7.18
N GLN A 35 11.99 -3.31 -6.38
CA GLN A 35 11.02 -3.84 -5.41
C GLN A 35 10.58 -2.76 -4.41
N SER A 36 11.49 -1.89 -3.95
CA SER A 36 11.12 -0.80 -3.05
C SER A 36 10.26 0.27 -3.70
N TYR A 37 10.59 0.68 -4.93
CA TYR A 37 9.77 1.67 -5.65
C TYR A 37 8.38 1.15 -5.98
N THR A 38 8.26 -0.10 -6.43
CA THR A 38 6.95 -0.69 -6.70
C THR A 38 6.10 -0.78 -5.44
N ARG A 39 6.72 -1.08 -4.30
CA ARG A 39 6.04 -1.12 -3.00
C ARG A 39 5.51 0.25 -2.59
N GLU A 40 6.33 1.29 -2.67
CA GLU A 40 5.90 2.66 -2.31
C GLU A 40 4.78 3.19 -3.22
N ALA A 41 4.87 2.89 -4.52
CA ALA A 41 3.83 3.24 -5.48
C ALA A 41 2.49 2.57 -5.14
N GLN A 42 2.52 1.28 -4.78
CA GLN A 42 1.33 0.52 -4.42
C GLN A 42 0.71 0.98 -3.09
N VAL A 43 1.53 1.35 -2.10
CA VAL A 43 1.05 1.96 -0.85
C VAL A 43 0.40 3.31 -1.14
N THR A 44 1.03 4.17 -1.96
CA THR A 44 0.47 5.48 -2.33
C THR A 44 -0.87 5.34 -3.06
N ALA A 45 -0.97 4.37 -3.96
CA ALA A 45 -2.23 4.04 -4.63
C ALA A 45 -3.30 3.59 -3.63
N ALA A 46 -2.97 2.67 -2.72
CA ALA A 46 -3.91 2.20 -1.68
C ALA A 46 -4.42 3.34 -0.79
N ILE A 47 -3.54 4.27 -0.40
CA ILE A 47 -3.93 5.46 0.39
C ILE A 47 -4.91 6.35 -0.39
N SER A 48 -4.69 6.51 -1.70
CA SER A 48 -5.57 7.31 -2.55
C SER A 48 -6.99 6.75 -2.63
N GLU A 49 -7.13 5.42 -2.57
CA GLU A 49 -8.43 4.73 -2.56
C GLU A 49 -9.20 4.92 -1.25
N VAL A 50 -8.51 5.17 -0.13
CA VAL A 50 -9.12 5.36 1.20
C VAL A 50 -9.67 6.78 1.40
N LYS A 51 -9.05 7.79 0.77
CA LYS A 51 -9.44 9.21 0.90
C LYS A 51 -10.93 9.51 0.69
N PRO A 52 -11.63 9.00 -0.34
CA PRO A 52 -13.05 9.29 -0.51
C PRO A 52 -13.91 8.80 0.67
N PHE A 53 -13.55 7.66 1.27
CA PHE A 53 -14.23 7.15 2.46
C PHE A 53 -13.97 8.03 3.68
N GLN A 54 -12.74 8.51 3.88
CA GLN A 54 -12.41 9.43 4.98
C GLN A 54 -13.26 10.71 4.91
N THR A 55 -13.33 11.33 3.73
CA THR A 55 -14.16 12.53 3.52
C THR A 55 -15.63 12.24 3.78
N ALA A 56 -16.14 11.10 3.30
CA ALA A 56 -17.54 10.75 3.47
C ALA A 56 -17.90 10.43 4.93
N ILE A 57 -17.00 9.80 5.69
CA ILE A 57 -17.16 9.60 7.13
C ILE A 57 -17.18 10.93 7.86
N ALA A 58 -16.28 11.87 7.51
CA ALA A 58 -16.26 13.22 8.10
C ALA A 58 -17.55 14.03 7.81
N ILE A 59 -18.21 13.78 6.67
CA ILE A 59 -19.53 14.36 6.37
C ILE A 59 -20.62 13.65 7.16
N CYS A 60 -20.56 12.32 7.26
CA CYS A 60 -21.53 11.52 8.00
C CYS A 60 -21.60 11.93 9.48
N THR A 61 -20.45 12.11 10.13
CA THR A 61 -20.34 12.47 11.54
C THR A 61 -20.88 13.86 11.88
N GLN A 62 -21.22 14.70 10.89
CA GLN A 62 -21.90 15.98 11.12
C GLN A 62 -23.37 15.80 11.55
N THR A 63 -23.98 14.67 11.19
CA THR A 63 -25.41 14.40 11.43
C THR A 63 -25.67 13.10 12.20
N LYS A 64 -24.65 12.25 12.34
CA LYS A 64 -24.72 10.92 12.94
C LYS A 64 -23.56 10.70 13.88
N ILE A 65 -23.71 9.72 14.77
CA ILE A 65 -22.57 9.20 15.53
C ILE A 65 -21.70 8.35 14.62
N ILE A 66 -20.40 8.32 14.88
CA ILE A 66 -19.42 7.66 14.00
C ILE A 66 -19.68 6.17 13.79
N THR A 67 -20.32 5.47 14.73
CA THR A 67 -20.69 4.05 14.58
C THR A 67 -21.69 3.81 13.45
N ASP A 68 -22.50 4.82 13.11
CA ASP A 68 -23.48 4.75 12.03
C ASP A 68 -22.88 5.16 10.67
N CYS A 69 -21.58 5.49 10.65
CA CYS A 69 -20.85 5.96 9.49
C CYS A 69 -19.91 4.89 8.90
N ALA A 70 -20.13 3.62 9.23
CA ALA A 70 -19.38 2.53 8.64
C ALA A 70 -19.78 2.35 7.16
N PRO A 71 -18.82 2.25 6.23
CA PRO A 71 -19.13 1.92 4.85
C PRO A 71 -19.68 0.50 4.79
N SER A 72 -20.78 0.33 4.07
CA SER A 72 -21.54 -0.93 4.02
C SER A 72 -21.42 -1.57 2.64
N THR A 73 -21.49 -2.90 2.59
CA THR A 73 -21.51 -3.69 1.34
C THR A 73 -22.88 -3.72 0.68
N THR A 74 -23.91 -3.39 1.44
CA THR A 74 -25.28 -3.13 0.96
C THR A 74 -25.48 -1.63 0.96
N ALA A 75 -26.07 -1.06 -0.09
CA ALA A 75 -26.35 0.39 -0.16
C ALA A 75 -27.33 0.83 0.94
N VAL A 76 -26.82 1.04 2.16
CA VAL A 76 -27.54 1.70 3.24
C VAL A 76 -27.51 3.20 2.93
N SER A 77 -28.59 3.90 3.26
CA SER A 77 -28.77 5.36 3.13
C SER A 77 -27.84 6.18 4.03
N THR A 78 -26.57 5.77 4.15
CA THR A 78 -25.50 6.55 4.76
C THR A 78 -24.86 7.42 3.68
N PRO A 79 -24.36 8.62 4.03
CA PRO A 79 -23.61 9.46 3.10
C PRO A 79 -22.22 8.89 2.76
N VAL A 80 -21.89 7.66 3.20
CA VAL A 80 -20.61 6.98 2.95
C VAL A 80 -20.75 6.04 1.75
N PRO A 81 -19.83 6.10 0.76
CA PRO A 81 -19.84 5.19 -0.38
C PRO A 81 -19.88 3.73 0.06
N ALA A 82 -20.66 2.92 -0.67
CA ALA A 82 -20.70 1.48 -0.44
C ALA A 82 -19.37 0.83 -0.85
N LEU A 83 -18.98 -0.20 -0.09
CA LEU A 83 -17.89 -1.09 -0.48
C LEU A 83 -18.41 -2.02 -1.57
N VAL A 84 -17.85 -1.92 -2.77
CA VAL A 84 -18.23 -2.80 -3.88
C VAL A 84 -17.38 -4.08 -3.85
N THR A 85 -17.92 -5.17 -4.39
CA THR A 85 -17.17 -6.42 -4.51
C THR A 85 -15.84 -6.18 -5.25
N GLY A 86 -14.72 -6.49 -4.60
CA GLY A 86 -13.38 -6.25 -5.13
C GLY A 86 -12.74 -4.93 -4.72
N SER A 87 -13.41 -4.08 -3.93
CA SER A 87 -12.79 -2.94 -3.25
C SER A 87 -11.59 -3.41 -2.42
N LYS A 88 -10.45 -2.72 -2.55
CA LYS A 88 -9.27 -2.97 -1.71
C LYS A 88 -9.41 -2.39 -0.31
N VAL A 89 -10.36 -1.47 -0.15
CA VAL A 89 -10.77 -0.88 1.12
C VAL A 89 -11.81 -1.78 1.78
N THR A 90 -11.77 -1.91 3.10
CA THR A 90 -12.71 -2.65 3.93
C THR A 90 -12.96 -1.87 5.21
N ALA A 91 -14.17 -1.99 5.78
CA ALA A 91 -14.47 -1.44 7.10
C ALA A 91 -13.71 -2.21 8.19
N GLY A 92 -13.03 -1.49 9.08
CA GLY A 92 -12.51 -2.04 10.33
C GLY A 92 -13.49 -1.86 11.48
N THR A 93 -12.98 -1.65 12.69
CA THR A 93 -13.80 -1.39 13.88
C THR A 93 -14.36 0.02 13.88
N TYR A 94 -15.65 0.16 14.16
CA TYR A 94 -16.30 1.46 14.43
C TYR A 94 -16.81 1.48 15.87
N THR A 95 -16.30 2.41 16.66
CA THR A 95 -16.70 2.64 18.05
C THR A 95 -17.11 4.09 18.23
N ALA A 96 -17.76 4.46 19.33
CA ALA A 96 -18.09 5.85 19.64
C ALA A 96 -16.87 6.79 19.70
N THR A 97 -15.64 6.24 19.74
CA THR A 97 -14.40 7.02 19.88
C THR A 97 -13.53 7.07 18.63
N TYR A 98 -13.73 6.17 17.67
CA TYR A 98 -12.98 6.11 16.42
C TYR A 98 -13.63 5.18 15.40
N ALA A 99 -13.35 5.44 14.11
CA ALA A 99 -13.60 4.56 12.99
C ALA A 99 -12.29 3.97 12.46
N GLU A 100 -12.37 2.80 11.84
CA GLU A 100 -11.25 2.21 11.12
C GLU A 100 -11.58 1.90 9.67
N LEU A 101 -10.65 2.25 8.79
CA LEU A 101 -10.63 1.83 7.40
C LEU A 101 -9.38 0.99 7.18
N ILE A 102 -9.55 -0.14 6.52
CA ILE A 102 -8.47 -1.07 6.23
C ILE A 102 -8.29 -1.10 4.72
N VAL A 103 -7.07 -0.99 4.22
CA VAL A 103 -6.78 -1.17 2.79
C VAL A 103 -5.66 -2.18 2.59
N LYS A 104 -5.84 -3.09 1.63
CA LYS A 104 -4.83 -4.03 1.20
C LYS A 104 -4.14 -3.51 -0.07
N PRO A 105 -2.88 -3.05 -0.02
CA PRO A 105 -2.16 -2.65 -1.22
C PRO A 105 -1.98 -3.86 -2.16
N ALA A 106 -2.18 -3.65 -3.46
CA ALA A 106 -1.97 -4.68 -4.47
C ALA A 106 -0.47 -4.89 -4.71
N GLY A 107 0.00 -6.13 -4.89
CA GLY A 107 1.41 -6.41 -5.25
C GLY A 107 2.00 -7.62 -4.55
N PRO A 108 3.31 -7.91 -4.73
CA PRO A 108 4.02 -9.05 -4.13
C PRO A 108 4.32 -8.82 -2.63
N PHE A 109 3.58 -7.94 -1.97
CA PHE A 109 3.47 -7.98 -0.52
C PHE A 109 2.89 -9.35 -0.22
N GLY A 110 3.63 -10.20 0.50
CA GLY A 110 3.03 -11.40 1.07
C GLY A 110 1.72 -11.01 1.74
N ASP A 111 0.70 -11.86 1.65
CA ASP A 111 -0.72 -11.61 1.93
C ASP A 111 -1.12 -10.95 3.29
N ALA A 112 -0.18 -10.46 4.09
CA ALA A 112 -0.32 -10.23 5.52
C ALA A 112 -0.32 -8.76 6.00
N GLN A 113 -0.08 -7.75 5.15
CA GLN A 113 0.05 -6.36 5.65
C GLN A 113 -1.13 -5.49 5.20
N ASN A 114 -2.17 -5.46 6.03
CA ASN A 114 -3.28 -4.52 5.93
C ASN A 114 -2.84 -3.15 6.47
N LEU A 115 -3.05 -2.09 5.69
CA LEU A 115 -2.89 -0.71 6.17
C LEU A 115 -4.17 -0.30 6.89
N THR A 116 -4.08 -0.10 8.20
CA THR A 116 -5.22 0.35 9.01
C THR A 116 -5.13 1.84 9.25
N PHE A 117 -6.19 2.56 8.94
CA PHE A 117 -6.38 3.96 9.25
C PHE A 117 -7.40 4.07 10.36
N ARG A 118 -7.10 4.81 11.42
CA ARG A 118 -8.00 5.07 12.53
C ARG A 118 -8.28 6.56 12.65
N SER A 119 -9.55 6.93 12.75
CA SER A 119 -9.94 8.32 12.98
C SER A 119 -9.98 8.70 14.46
N ASP A 120 -10.27 9.96 14.76
CA ASP A 120 -10.88 10.37 16.02
C ASP A 120 -12.40 10.10 16.01
N ALA A 121 -13.08 10.44 17.10
CA ALA A 121 -14.53 10.25 17.25
C ALA A 121 -15.34 11.06 16.22
N ASN A 122 -14.74 12.10 15.64
CA ASN A 122 -15.37 12.98 14.66
C ASN A 122 -15.12 12.52 13.22
N GLY A 123 -14.28 11.51 12.98
CA GLY A 123 -13.98 11.04 11.62
C GLY A 123 -13.09 12.01 10.82
N VAL A 124 -12.44 12.97 11.48
CA VAL A 124 -11.70 14.07 10.81
C VAL A 124 -10.20 13.82 10.87
N ASN A 125 -9.67 13.48 12.05
CA ASN A 125 -8.24 13.29 12.24
C ASN A 125 -7.87 11.82 12.06
N TRP A 126 -7.20 11.49 10.95
CA TRP A 126 -6.82 10.12 10.62
C TRP A 126 -5.36 9.84 10.93
N ARG A 127 -5.11 8.70 11.59
CA ARG A 127 -3.79 8.14 11.86
C ARG A 127 -3.63 6.76 11.23
N PHE A 128 -2.40 6.39 10.91
CA PHE A 128 -2.09 4.99 10.61
C PHE A 128 -1.97 4.21 11.92
N VAL A 129 -2.53 3.00 11.94
CA VAL A 129 -2.40 2.04 13.02
C VAL A 129 -1.67 0.82 12.50
N CYS A 130 -0.66 0.45 13.26
CA CYS A 130 0.22 -0.66 12.98
C CYS A 130 -0.15 -1.81 13.91
N THR A 131 -0.80 -2.85 13.38
CA THR A 131 -1.29 -3.98 14.17
C THR A 131 -0.30 -5.16 14.24
N ASN A 132 0.79 -5.14 13.47
CA ASN A 132 1.84 -6.17 13.49
C ASN A 132 3.22 -5.58 13.85
N ALA A 133 3.40 -5.12 15.10
CA ALA A 133 4.69 -4.69 15.63
C ALA A 133 5.51 -5.89 16.20
N GLY A 134 5.57 -6.99 15.46
CA GLY A 134 6.35 -8.17 15.84
C GLY A 134 7.49 -8.38 14.85
N ASN A 135 8.73 -8.17 15.32
CA ASN A 135 10.03 -8.53 14.72
C ASN A 135 10.01 -9.03 13.26
N ASP A 136 10.35 -8.15 12.30
CA ASP A 136 11.29 -8.40 11.20
C ASP A 136 11.27 -7.24 10.17
N ASP A 137 12.41 -6.55 10.06
CA ASP A 137 12.56 -5.16 9.64
C ASP A 137 12.66 -4.91 8.11
N THR A 138 12.11 -5.80 7.28
CA THR A 138 12.21 -5.66 5.81
C THR A 138 10.87 -5.55 5.08
N ASN A 139 9.75 -5.93 5.72
CA ASN A 139 8.41 -5.91 5.12
C ASN A 139 7.37 -5.15 5.97
N ASP A 140 7.83 -4.40 6.96
CA ASP A 140 6.97 -3.61 7.83
C ASP A 140 6.50 -2.33 7.14
N LEU A 141 5.23 -2.28 6.72
CA LEU A 141 4.64 -1.08 6.10
C LEU A 141 4.59 0.10 7.08
N CYS A 142 4.73 -0.15 8.38
CA CYS A 142 4.79 0.88 9.42
C CYS A 142 6.12 1.62 9.52
N LYS A 143 7.16 1.15 8.82
CA LYS A 143 8.45 1.84 8.69
C LYS A 143 8.60 2.60 7.37
N THR A 144 7.62 2.51 6.47
CA THR A 144 7.60 3.29 5.22
C THR A 144 7.59 4.80 5.52
N SER A 145 8.12 5.58 4.58
CA SER A 145 8.11 7.06 4.62
C SER A 145 6.71 7.62 4.92
N TYR A 146 5.66 6.99 4.41
CA TYR A 146 4.29 7.41 4.66
C TYR A 146 3.83 7.29 6.12
N ALA A 147 4.20 6.20 6.81
CA ALA A 147 3.93 6.06 8.24
C ALA A 147 4.77 7.03 9.09
N LYS A 148 5.90 7.53 8.57
CA LYS A 148 6.71 8.57 9.22
C LYS A 148 6.12 9.97 9.08
N ASP A 149 5.53 10.28 7.92
CA ASP A 149 5.04 11.62 7.56
C ASP A 149 3.54 11.83 7.83
N SER A 150 2.86 10.80 8.32
CA SER A 150 1.48 10.91 8.75
C SER A 150 1.36 11.84 9.96
N PRO A 151 0.38 12.78 9.98
CA PRO A 151 0.28 13.83 11.01
C PRO A 151 0.16 13.30 12.45
N ALA A 152 -0.14 12.01 12.61
CA ALA A 152 -0.22 11.34 13.90
C ALA A 152 1.12 10.87 14.50
N LYS A 153 2.24 10.94 13.76
CA LYS A 153 3.57 10.62 14.33
C LYS A 153 4.12 11.68 15.28
N LYS A 154 3.42 12.79 15.48
CA LYS A 154 3.80 13.79 16.49
C LYS A 154 3.19 13.52 17.88
N THR A 155 2.52 12.39 18.09
CA THR A 155 2.13 11.93 19.42
C THR A 155 2.68 10.53 19.68
N ASP A 156 4.01 10.41 19.68
CA ASP A 156 4.65 9.45 20.57
C ASP A 156 4.33 9.89 22.01
N ASN A 157 3.28 9.31 22.59
CA ASN A 157 3.16 8.92 24.00
C ASN A 157 4.06 9.66 25.01
N LYS A 158 3.82 10.96 25.20
CA LYS A 158 4.10 11.66 26.47
C LYS A 158 2.77 12.14 27.03
N TRP A 159 2.54 11.72 28.27
CA TRP A 159 1.44 12.06 29.16
C TRP A 159 1.14 13.56 29.19
#